data_AF-X0RF28-F1
#
_entry.id   AF-X0RF28-F1
#
_cell.length_a   1.000
_cell.length_b   1.000
_cell.length_c   1.000
_cell.angle_alpha   90.00
_cell.angle_beta   90.00
_cell.angle_gamma   90.00
#
_symmetry.space_group_name_H-M   'P 1'
#
loop_
_entity.id
_entity.type
_entity.pdbx_description
1 polymer ?
#
loop_
_entity_poly.entity_id
_entity_poly.type
_entity_poly.pdbx_seq_one_letter_code
_entity_poly.pdbx_strand_id
1 'polypeptide(L)'
;METDNKAIKTESVDVSSGVKVWTRGKKWLIGLNVVAMILIATAILVGVNYLGNRYYTRWDCTFGQEYTLSDKTQKVLNSLEEPITIYTLFMSMPGPQAQIVSVVQSKLSDLLEEYEFASDKVTVDEVKIMETPERLEILKKKLDTENLMPNDIVIVCGERQKII
;
A
#
# COMPACT_ATOMS: atom_id res chain seq x y z
N MET A 1 11.28 -6.61 -104.57
CA MET A 1 10.37 -6.40 -103.43
C MET A 1 10.58 -7.59 -102.52
N GLU A 2 11.30 -7.33 -101.44
CA GLU A 2 11.85 -8.26 -100.47
C GLU A 2 10.85 -8.42 -99.32
N THR A 3 10.56 -9.66 -98.92
CA THR A 3 10.06 -9.92 -97.57
C THR A 3 10.77 -11.15 -97.03
N ASP A 4 11.84 -10.87 -96.31
CA ASP A 4 12.68 -11.79 -95.57
C ASP A 4 11.86 -12.35 -94.38
N ASN A 5 11.46 -13.62 -94.46
CA ASN A 5 10.69 -14.28 -93.41
C ASN A 5 11.64 -14.86 -92.37
N LYS A 6 12.02 -14.01 -91.40
CA LYS A 6 12.85 -14.39 -90.28
C LYS A 6 12.00 -15.03 -89.19
N ALA A 7 12.16 -16.35 -89.02
CA ALA A 7 11.52 -17.15 -87.99
C ALA A 7 11.69 -16.50 -86.59
N ILE A 8 10.56 -16.21 -85.94
CA ILE A 8 10.52 -15.67 -84.58
C ILE A 8 10.85 -16.81 -83.61
N LYS A 9 12.06 -16.78 -83.04
CA LYS A 9 12.50 -17.69 -81.98
C LYS A 9 11.74 -17.33 -80.70
N THR A 10 10.80 -18.18 -80.30
CA THR A 10 10.11 -18.06 -79.01
C THR A 10 11.06 -18.47 -77.89
N GLU A 11 11.71 -17.49 -77.29
CA GLU A 11 12.44 -17.68 -76.04
C GLU A 11 11.39 -17.76 -74.92
N SER A 12 11.28 -18.92 -74.28
CA SER A 12 10.41 -19.11 -73.12
C SER A 12 11.00 -18.34 -71.94
N VAL A 13 10.52 -17.11 -71.75
CA VAL A 13 10.81 -16.33 -70.55
C VAL A 13 10.14 -17.03 -69.38
N ASP A 14 10.94 -17.67 -68.53
CA ASP A 14 10.49 -18.28 -67.28
C ASP A 14 10.16 -17.17 -66.27
N VAL A 15 8.87 -16.93 -66.05
CA VAL A 15 8.34 -15.90 -65.14
C VAL A 15 8.39 -16.36 -63.66
N SER A 16 9.06 -17.48 -63.34
CA SER A 16 9.14 -18.00 -61.97
C SER A 16 10.18 -17.32 -61.07
N SER A 17 11.05 -16.45 -61.59
CA SER A 17 12.11 -15.83 -60.78
C SER A 17 11.61 -14.60 -60.03
N GLY A 18 10.95 -14.77 -58.88
CA GLY A 18 10.85 -13.64 -57.93
C GLY A 18 9.69 -13.57 -56.95
N VAL A 19 8.86 -14.60 -56.77
CA VAL A 19 7.89 -14.57 -55.67
C VAL A 19 8.58 -15.04 -54.38
N LYS A 20 9.17 -14.08 -53.65
CA LYS A 20 9.71 -14.32 -52.30
C LYS A 20 8.54 -14.52 -51.34
N VAL A 21 8.01 -15.74 -51.28
CA VAL A 21 6.96 -16.12 -50.32
C VAL A 21 7.53 -15.97 -48.91
N TRP A 22 7.05 -14.95 -48.20
CA TRP A 22 7.44 -14.69 -46.82
C TRP A 22 6.99 -15.86 -45.93
N THR A 23 7.96 -16.62 -45.45
CA THR A 23 7.75 -17.83 -44.65
C THR A 23 7.01 -17.51 -43.35
N ARG A 24 5.87 -18.18 -43.13
CA ARG A 24 5.00 -18.13 -41.94
C ARG A 24 5.68 -18.47 -40.60
N GLY A 25 6.95 -18.88 -40.59
CA GLY A 25 7.70 -19.34 -39.41
C GLY A 25 8.12 -18.26 -38.41
N LYS A 26 8.12 -16.98 -38.78
CA LYS A 26 8.55 -15.88 -37.87
C LYS A 26 7.52 -15.50 -36.80
N LYS A 27 6.26 -15.92 -36.97
CA LYS A 27 5.16 -15.57 -36.05
C LYS A 27 5.24 -16.28 -34.70
N TRP A 28 5.82 -17.48 -34.65
CA TRP A 28 5.99 -18.25 -33.41
C TRP A 28 7.07 -17.67 -32.49
N LEU A 29 8.14 -17.12 -33.07
CA LEU A 29 9.20 -16.43 -32.33
C LEU A 29 8.70 -15.13 -31.68
N ILE A 30 7.78 -14.43 -32.37
CA ILE A 30 7.15 -13.21 -31.83
C ILE A 30 6.20 -13.57 -30.68
N GLY A 31 5.41 -14.65 -30.82
CA GLY A 31 4.53 -15.14 -29.76
C GLY A 31 5.30 -15.52 -28.49
N LEU A 32 6.46 -16.18 -28.63
CA LEU A 32 7.30 -16.55 -27.49
C LEU A 32 7.81 -15.31 -26.72
N ASN A 33 8.24 -14.27 -27.43
CA ASN A 33 8.71 -13.03 -26.80
C ASN A 33 7.59 -12.32 -26.04
N VAL A 34 6.40 -12.25 -26.63
CA VAL A 34 5.23 -11.63 -25.97
C VAL A 34 4.85 -12.40 -24.70
N VAL A 35 4.86 -13.73 -24.74
CA VAL A 35 4.60 -14.56 -23.55
C VAL A 35 5.67 -14.35 -22.47
N ALA A 36 6.95 -14.28 -22.85
CA ALA A 36 8.03 -13.99 -21.92
C ALA A 36 7.88 -12.60 -21.26
N MET A 37 7.52 -11.58 -22.04
CA MET A 37 7.25 -10.24 -21.51
C MET A 37 6.07 -10.22 -20.54
N ILE A 38 4.98 -10.92 -20.87
CA ILE A 38 3.82 -11.03 -19.98
C ILE A 38 4.22 -11.71 -18.67
N LEU A 39 4.95 -12.82 -18.74
CA LEU A 39 5.42 -13.53 -17.54
C LEU A 39 6.32 -12.66 -16.66
N ILE A 40 7.25 -11.92 -17.26
CA ILE A 40 8.13 -10.99 -16.52
C ILE A 40 7.31 -9.87 -15.88
N ALA A 41 6.37 -9.27 -16.62
CA ALA A 41 5.50 -8.22 -16.09
C ALA A 41 4.63 -8.73 -14.94
N THR A 42 4.07 -9.93 -15.06
CA THR A 42 3.31 -10.57 -13.98
C THR A 42 4.19 -10.90 -12.79
N ALA A 43 5.40 -11.42 -12.99
CA ALA A 43 6.34 -11.70 -11.91
C ALA A 43 6.75 -10.42 -11.16
N ILE A 44 6.96 -9.31 -11.87
CA ILE A 44 7.20 -8.00 -11.26
C ILE A 44 5.97 -7.55 -10.48
N LEU A 45 4.77 -7.65 -11.06
CA LEU A 45 3.54 -7.21 -10.38
C LEU A 45 3.26 -8.01 -9.12
N VAL A 46 3.44 -9.34 -9.16
CA VAL A 46 3.34 -10.21 -7.99
C VAL A 46 4.46 -9.91 -7.01
N GLY A 47 5.69 -9.70 -7.48
CA GLY A 47 6.83 -9.34 -6.63
C GLY A 47 6.61 -8.01 -5.90
N VAL A 48 6.19 -6.97 -6.61
CA VAL A 48 5.86 -5.66 -6.05
C VAL A 48 4.67 -5.75 -5.09
N ASN A 49 3.64 -6.50 -5.43
CA ASN A 49 2.48 -6.68 -4.56
C ASN A 49 2.83 -7.48 -3.30
N TYR A 50 3.61 -8.54 -3.44
CA TYR A 50 4.11 -9.36 -2.33
C TYR A 50 5.05 -8.57 -1.42
N LEU A 51 5.97 -7.80 -2.01
CA LEU A 51 6.91 -6.96 -1.26
C LEU A 51 6.17 -5.80 -0.59
N GLY A 52 5.19 -5.19 -1.25
CA GLY A 52 4.32 -4.17 -0.68
C GLY A 52 3.43 -4.70 0.44
N ASN A 53 2.90 -5.92 0.32
CA ASN A 53 2.09 -6.55 1.36
C ASN A 53 2.92 -7.01 2.57
N ARG A 54 4.22 -7.32 2.38
CA ARG A 54 5.10 -7.81 3.46
C ARG A 54 5.94 -6.71 4.12
N TYR A 55 6.28 -5.65 3.38
CA TYR A 55 7.06 -4.52 3.85
C TYR A 55 6.30 -3.22 3.55
N TYR A 56 5.27 -2.95 4.34
CA TYR A 56 4.65 -1.62 4.42
C TYR A 56 5.58 -0.65 5.18
N THR A 57 6.86 -0.59 4.83
CA THR A 57 7.76 0.44 5.34
C THR A 57 7.38 1.74 4.61
N ARG A 58 6.62 2.60 5.28
CA ARG A 58 6.31 3.95 4.82
C ARG A 58 7.62 4.73 4.78
N TRP A 59 8.31 4.73 3.64
CA TRP A 59 9.50 5.55 3.47
C TRP A 59 9.04 7.00 3.42
N ASP A 60 9.20 7.71 4.54
CA ASP A 60 8.86 9.13 4.66
C ASP A 60 9.84 9.94 3.78
N CYS A 61 9.35 10.38 2.61
CA CYS A 61 10.08 11.24 1.68
C CYS A 61 9.83 12.73 1.95
N THR A 62 9.37 13.11 3.16
CA THR A 62 9.32 14.52 3.55
C THR A 62 10.71 15.02 3.92
N PHE A 63 11.04 16.25 3.54
CA PHE A 63 12.37 16.86 3.70
C PHE A 63 12.88 16.88 5.16
N GLY A 64 11.98 16.73 6.14
CA GLY A 64 12.28 16.80 7.57
C GLY A 64 12.08 15.49 8.34
N GLN A 65 11.68 14.38 7.68
CA GLN A 65 11.27 13.16 8.39
C GLN A 65 10.26 13.46 9.50
N GLU A 66 9.30 14.36 9.23
CA GLU A 66 8.44 14.95 10.27
C GLU A 66 7.51 13.94 10.93
N TYR A 67 7.30 12.79 10.27
CA TYR A 67 6.50 11.70 10.81
C TYR A 67 7.41 10.63 11.44
N THR A 68 8.66 10.50 11.00
CA THR A 68 9.57 9.46 11.50
C THR A 68 9.85 9.58 13.00
N LEU A 69 9.56 8.51 13.72
CA LEU A 69 9.94 8.32 15.12
C LEU A 69 11.43 8.58 15.39
N SER A 70 11.72 9.45 16.36
CA SER A 70 13.10 9.71 16.78
C SER A 70 13.80 8.45 17.31
N ASP A 71 15.11 8.34 17.11
CA ASP A 71 15.93 7.22 17.62
C ASP A 71 15.74 6.99 19.12
N LYS A 72 15.50 8.06 19.89
CA LYS A 72 15.25 7.98 21.33
C LYS A 72 13.91 7.28 21.60
N THR A 73 12.86 7.68 20.89
CA THR A 73 11.52 7.10 21.04
C THR A 73 11.53 5.64 20.61
N GLN A 74 12.18 5.29 19.50
CA GLN A 74 12.32 3.90 19.06
C GLN A 74 13.03 3.04 20.12
N LYS A 75 14.11 3.54 20.73
CA LYS A 75 14.80 2.83 21.82
C LYS A 75 13.89 2.59 23.03
N VAL A 76 13.08 3.58 23.41
CA VAL A 76 12.10 3.44 24.49
C VAL A 76 11.07 2.36 24.12
N LEU A 77 10.49 2.44 22.92
CA LEU A 77 9.48 1.49 22.42
C LEU A 77 10.02 0.05 22.33
N ASN A 78 11.29 -0.12 21.95
CA ASN A 78 11.96 -1.42 21.92
C ASN A 78 12.32 -1.94 23.32
N SER A 79 12.52 -1.04 24.30
CA SER A 79 12.83 -1.40 25.69
C SER A 79 11.59 -1.72 26.54
N LEU A 80 10.38 -1.60 25.99
CA LEU A 80 9.16 -2.00 26.69
C LEU A 80 9.25 -3.49 27.05
N GLU A 81 9.15 -3.82 28.33
CA GLU A 81 9.08 -5.20 28.79
C GLU A 81 7.65 -5.74 28.64
N GLU A 82 6.65 -4.94 29.04
CA GLU A 82 5.22 -5.25 29.05
C GLU A 82 4.50 -4.63 27.83
N PRO A 83 3.42 -5.27 27.33
CA PRO A 83 2.59 -4.69 26.28
C PRO A 83 1.77 -3.50 26.83
N ILE A 84 1.64 -2.46 26.01
CA ILE A 84 0.89 -1.24 26.32
C ILE A 84 -0.27 -1.12 25.35
N THR A 85 -1.47 -0.86 25.89
CA THR A 85 -2.66 -0.54 25.11
C THR A 85 -3.07 0.91 25.35
N ILE A 86 -3.23 1.67 24.28
CA ILE A 86 -3.64 3.08 24.31
C ILE A 86 -5.07 3.17 23.79
N TYR A 87 -5.98 3.60 24.66
CA TYR A 87 -7.37 3.87 24.32
C TYR A 87 -7.57 5.36 24.13
N THR A 88 -8.03 5.78 22.94
CA THR A 88 -8.36 7.18 22.66
C THR A 88 -9.87 7.35 22.60
N LEU A 89 -10.42 8.28 23.39
CA LEU A 89 -11.85 8.47 23.54
C LEU A 89 -12.31 9.72 22.81
N PHE A 90 -12.43 9.66 21.49
CA PHE A 90 -12.76 10.86 20.73
C PHE A 90 -14.26 11.16 20.71
N MET A 91 -14.58 12.42 20.98
CA MET A 91 -15.92 12.97 20.80
C MET A 91 -15.95 13.80 19.51
N SER A 92 -16.78 13.39 18.56
CA SER A 92 -17.08 14.19 17.38
C SER A 92 -18.07 15.28 17.75
N MET A 93 -17.62 16.53 17.87
CA MET A 93 -18.52 17.67 18.09
C MET A 93 -18.95 18.29 16.77
N PRO A 94 -20.26 18.49 16.51
CA PRO A 94 -20.72 19.25 15.35
C PRO A 94 -20.49 20.76 15.55
N GLY A 95 -20.11 21.47 14.48
CA GLY A 95 -20.00 22.94 14.46
C GLY A 95 -18.69 23.47 13.86
N PRO A 96 -18.46 24.79 13.87
CA PRO A 96 -17.26 25.41 13.27
C PRO A 96 -15.95 24.93 13.89
N GLN A 97 -15.98 24.52 15.16
CA GLN A 97 -14.81 24.00 15.87
C GLN A 97 -14.51 22.52 15.56
N ALA A 98 -15.45 21.82 14.91
CA ALA A 98 -15.28 20.41 14.52
C ALA A 98 -14.03 20.19 13.67
N GLN A 99 -13.72 21.14 12.77
CA GLN A 99 -12.57 21.05 11.87
C GLN A 99 -11.24 21.10 12.64
N ILE A 100 -11.13 21.96 13.67
CA ILE A 100 -9.91 22.08 14.46
C ILE A 100 -9.70 20.81 15.29
N VAL A 101 -10.77 20.31 15.90
CA VAL A 101 -10.75 19.07 16.67
C VAL A 101 -10.39 17.88 15.78
N SER A 102 -10.94 17.79 14.57
CA SER A 102 -10.65 16.69 13.66
C SER A 102 -9.19 16.69 13.18
N VAL A 103 -8.57 17.86 12.97
CA VAL A 103 -7.13 17.93 12.62
C VAL A 103 -6.24 17.44 13.76
N VAL A 104 -6.59 17.78 15.01
CA VAL A 104 -5.82 17.30 16.17
C VAL A 104 -6.00 15.79 16.34
N GLN A 105 -7.22 15.29 16.19
CA GLN A 105 -7.52 13.86 16.24
C GLN A 105 -6.76 13.08 15.17
N SER A 106 -6.76 13.58 13.92
CA SER A 106 -6.03 12.91 12.83
C SER A 106 -4.52 12.90 13.05
N LYS A 107 -3.95 14.01 13.53
CA LYS A 107 -2.50 14.04 13.85
C LYS A 107 -2.14 13.09 14.98
N LEU A 108 -3.00 12.98 15.98
CA LEU A 108 -2.80 12.06 17.10
C LEU A 108 -2.95 10.61 16.65
N SER A 109 -3.94 10.28 15.82
CA SER A 109 -4.10 8.94 15.27
C SER A 109 -2.90 8.54 14.42
N ASP A 110 -2.41 9.44 13.56
CA ASP A 110 -1.24 9.18 12.71
C ASP A 110 0.01 8.88 13.56
N LEU A 111 0.22 9.64 14.64
CA LEU A 111 1.35 9.42 15.56
C LEU A 111 1.24 8.10 16.31
N LEU A 112 0.05 7.76 16.81
CA LEU A 112 -0.18 6.54 17.56
C LEU A 112 -0.07 5.29 16.67
N GLU A 113 -0.54 5.37 15.42
CA GLU A 113 -0.36 4.31 14.41
C GLU A 113 1.14 4.06 14.17
N GLU A 114 1.96 5.10 14.13
CA GLU A 114 3.41 4.93 13.96
C GLU A 114 4.07 4.27 15.18
N TYR A 115 3.56 4.53 16.39
CA TYR A 115 4.06 3.88 17.60
C TYR A 115 3.70 2.39 17.64
N GLU A 116 2.49 2.04 17.20
CA GLU A 116 2.05 0.66 17.01
C GLU A 116 2.88 -0.04 15.93
N PHE A 117 3.15 0.63 14.82
CA PHE A 117 3.99 0.06 13.75
C PHE A 117 5.44 -0.17 14.19
N ALA A 118 5.98 0.68 15.05
CA ALA A 118 7.36 0.59 15.52
C ALA A 118 7.60 -0.50 16.57
N SER A 119 6.55 -1.01 17.22
CA SER A 119 6.69 -2.04 18.26
C SER A 119 5.47 -2.93 18.35
N ASP A 120 5.67 -4.25 18.22
CA ASP A 120 4.64 -5.27 18.41
C ASP A 120 4.01 -5.27 19.83
N LYS A 121 4.59 -4.50 20.77
CA LYS A 121 4.11 -4.36 22.14
C LYS A 121 3.18 -3.16 22.35
N VAL A 122 2.98 -2.32 21.34
CA VAL A 122 2.06 -1.19 21.41
C VAL A 122 0.80 -1.55 20.64
N THR A 123 -0.37 -1.30 21.24
CA THR A 123 -1.66 -1.49 20.60
C THR A 123 -2.50 -0.24 20.80
N VAL A 124 -3.14 0.24 19.73
CA VAL A 124 -3.98 1.44 19.78
C VAL A 124 -5.43 1.05 19.50
N ASP A 125 -6.36 1.41 20.38
CA ASP A 125 -7.80 1.16 20.21
C ASP A 125 -8.56 2.48 20.30
N GLU A 126 -9.00 2.97 19.14
CA GLU A 126 -9.76 4.20 19.04
C GLU A 126 -11.25 3.94 19.30
N VAL A 127 -11.77 4.58 20.36
CA VAL A 127 -13.16 4.46 20.78
C VAL A 127 -13.90 5.76 20.48
N LYS A 128 -14.68 5.73 19.39
CA LYS A 128 -15.56 6.83 19.02
C LYS A 128 -16.84 6.81 19.85
N ILE A 129 -16.93 7.74 20.80
CA ILE A 129 -17.99 7.72 21.82
C ILE A 129 -19.39 7.87 21.22
N MET A 130 -19.56 8.73 20.21
CA MET A 130 -20.87 8.97 19.60
C MET A 130 -21.30 7.88 18.61
N GLU A 131 -20.34 7.22 17.97
CA GLU A 131 -20.63 6.17 16.99
C GLU A 131 -20.83 4.82 17.67
N THR A 132 -20.17 4.56 18.80
CA THR A 132 -20.25 3.27 19.50
C THR A 132 -20.29 3.44 21.02
N PRO A 133 -21.44 3.87 21.59
CA PRO A 133 -21.58 4.05 23.03
C PRO A 133 -21.43 2.72 23.81
N GLU A 134 -21.81 1.59 23.22
CA GLU A 134 -21.68 0.27 23.85
C GLU A 134 -20.21 -0.10 24.14
N ARG A 135 -19.29 0.25 23.23
CA ARG A 135 -17.85 0.01 23.41
C ARG A 135 -17.30 0.84 24.58
N LEU A 136 -17.80 2.06 24.76
CA LEU A 136 -17.42 2.88 25.91
C LEU A 136 -17.85 2.23 27.23
N GLU A 137 -19.06 1.68 27.30
CA GLU A 137 -19.54 0.99 28.51
C GLU A 137 -18.71 -0.27 28.82
N ILE A 138 -18.38 -1.05 27.79
CA ILE A 138 -17.49 -2.21 27.94
C ILE A 138 -16.11 -1.78 28.43
N LEU A 139 -15.57 -0.68 27.90
CA LEU A 139 -14.27 -0.16 28.30
C LEU A 139 -14.30 0.36 29.74
N LYS A 140 -15.32 1.13 30.12
CA LYS A 140 -15.53 1.60 31.51
C LYS A 140 -15.55 0.44 32.49
N LYS A 141 -16.28 -0.63 32.14
CA LYS A 141 -16.36 -1.85 32.96
C LYS A 141 -15.03 -2.60 33.03
N LYS A 142 -14.28 -2.67 31.92
CA LYS A 142 -12.95 -3.31 31.89
C LYS A 142 -11.91 -2.53 32.70
N LEU A 143 -11.97 -1.21 32.69
CA LEU A 143 -11.04 -0.32 33.38
C LEU A 143 -11.47 0.02 34.82
N ASP A 144 -12.59 -0.55 35.29
CA ASP A 144 -13.23 -0.27 36.59
C ASP A 144 -13.29 1.24 36.92
N THR A 145 -13.54 2.05 35.89
CA THR A 145 -13.49 3.51 35.99
C THR A 145 -14.76 4.08 35.40
N GLU A 146 -15.56 4.75 36.23
CA GLU A 146 -16.77 5.46 35.77
C GLU A 146 -16.46 6.87 35.24
N ASN A 147 -15.33 7.44 35.66
CA ASN A 147 -14.96 8.84 35.46
C ASN A 147 -14.18 9.10 34.17
N LEU A 148 -14.43 8.34 33.10
CA LEU A 148 -13.87 8.66 31.79
C LEU A 148 -14.65 9.79 31.14
N MET A 149 -13.94 10.87 30.82
CA MET A 149 -14.48 12.04 30.15
C MET A 149 -14.29 11.94 28.63
N PRO A 150 -15.11 12.65 27.84
CA PRO A 150 -14.90 12.76 26.41
C PRO A 150 -13.56 13.45 26.09
N ASN A 151 -12.80 12.89 25.15
CA ASN A 151 -11.45 13.28 24.73
C ASN A 151 -10.30 12.86 25.67
N ASP A 152 -10.56 12.01 26.67
CA ASP A 152 -9.51 11.42 27.49
C ASP A 152 -8.66 10.42 26.69
N ILE A 153 -7.38 10.31 27.07
CA ILE A 153 -6.50 9.25 26.57
C ILE A 153 -6.16 8.33 27.75
N VAL A 154 -6.53 7.05 27.64
CA VAL A 154 -6.21 6.06 28.67
C VAL A 154 -5.09 5.16 28.18
N ILE A 155 -4.02 5.11 28.95
CA ILE A 155 -2.87 4.25 28.67
C ILE A 155 -2.86 3.13 29.71
N VAL A 156 -2.94 1.89 29.25
CA VAL A 156 -2.91 0.68 30.07
C VAL A 156 -1.62 -0.08 29.80
N CYS A 157 -0.88 -0.41 30.86
CA CYS A 157 0.38 -1.17 30.81
C CYS A 157 0.32 -2.22 31.91
N GLY A 158 0.02 -3.47 31.53
CA GLY A 158 -0.27 -4.54 32.49
C GLY A 158 -1.43 -4.17 33.42
N GLU A 159 -1.16 -4.12 34.72
CA GLU A 159 -2.15 -3.73 35.75
C GLU A 159 -2.18 -2.22 36.05
N ARG A 160 -1.30 -1.43 35.41
CA ARG A 160 -1.20 0.01 35.63
C ARG A 160 -1.98 0.74 34.55
N GLN A 161 -2.77 1.73 34.95
CA GLN A 161 -3.46 2.63 34.03
C GLN A 161 -3.19 4.09 34.35
N LYS A 162 -3.12 4.92 33.31
CA LYS A 162 -2.98 6.36 33.42
C LYS A 162 -3.93 7.05 32.46
N ILE A 163 -4.69 8.01 32.98
CA ILE A 163 -5.61 8.86 32.21
C ILE A 163 -4.95 10.23 32.03
N ILE A 164 -4.96 10.74 30.80
CA ILE A 164 -4.42 12.04 30.40
C ILE A 164 -5.55 12.89 29.82
#